data_AF-A0A7S4JZR5-F1
#
_entry.id   AF-A0A7S4JZR5-F1
#
_cell.length_a   1.000
_cell.length_b   1.000
_cell.length_c   1.000
_cell.angle_alpha   90.00
_cell.angle_beta   90.00
_cell.angle_gamma   90.00
#
_symmetry.space_group_name_H-M   'P 1'
#
loop_
_entity.id
_entity.type
_entity.pdbx_description
1 polymer ?
#
loop_
_entity_poly.entity_id
_entity_poly.type
_entity_poly.pdbx_seq_one_letter_code
_entity_poly.pdbx_strand_id
1 'polypeptide(L)'
;LSIHNISHFDVTNVTVKAEIQTPSARHTLLEETPLQIPSFVAGKAKDYIVQYTVAEFGMHVLVCTSNYTRYDGEKKMLRKYYKFQVEKPFTIKNRNFLLEDQLFCEVQILNSMKAPLYLSSVSFCPASKLQVVDLNLPPEEKETSELFVSGLFCMNSGNSRSYIYRLSSTASSSSSSSSSSSSSFSSSSTNVMFLRNLERLGAVEIEWRSTLGEKAKQSFDILQKKNVESQRDLEVSLSQVPEVVVAETPFTLECTISNLSKTAISPRLLFVKSKMTGVMINGLSGQSLGAIPPYSAKKIPLNLFPLLPGVQKISGVRIENQGQKYDFDDLLQVFVENPRVD
;
A
#
# COMPACT_ATOMS: atom_id res chain seq x y z
N LEU A 1 22.04 27.93 -13.11
CA LEU A 1 21.75 29.19 -13.83
C LEU A 1 23.08 29.85 -14.17
N SER A 2 23.33 30.16 -15.44
CA SER A 2 24.56 30.83 -15.85
C SER A 2 24.23 32.14 -16.57
N ILE A 3 24.90 33.21 -16.20
CA ILE A 3 24.67 34.56 -16.74
C ILE A 3 25.95 35.02 -17.41
N HIS A 4 25.84 35.48 -18.64
CA HIS A 4 26.97 35.87 -19.46
C HIS A 4 26.80 37.31 -19.93
N ASN A 5 27.82 38.14 -19.73
CA ASN A 5 27.91 39.42 -20.42
C ASN A 5 28.58 39.19 -21.78
N ILE A 6 27.78 39.01 -22.82
CA ILE A 6 28.25 38.84 -24.21
C ILE A 6 28.48 40.17 -24.93
N SER A 7 28.30 41.31 -24.25
CA SER A 7 28.50 42.63 -24.86
C SER A 7 29.97 43.03 -24.84
N HIS A 8 30.31 44.03 -25.66
CA HIS A 8 31.67 44.60 -25.72
C HIS A 8 31.96 45.65 -24.63
N PHE A 9 31.01 45.87 -23.72
CA PHE A 9 31.11 46.90 -22.69
C PHE A 9 30.72 46.35 -21.31
N ASP A 10 31.23 47.00 -20.28
CA ASP A 10 30.88 46.66 -18.90
C ASP A 10 29.46 47.16 -18.60
N VAL A 11 28.68 46.32 -17.92
CA VAL A 11 27.33 46.68 -17.47
C VAL A 11 27.32 46.88 -15.96
N THR A 12 26.53 47.83 -15.49
CA THR A 12 26.49 48.22 -14.07
C THR A 12 25.12 47.97 -13.47
N ASN A 13 25.04 47.99 -12.13
CA ASN A 13 23.78 47.79 -11.39
C ASN A 13 23.05 46.50 -11.79
N VAL A 14 23.79 45.39 -11.88
CA VAL A 14 23.21 44.12 -12.29
C VAL A 14 22.40 43.54 -11.12
N THR A 15 21.14 43.23 -11.39
CA THR A 15 20.26 42.47 -10.50
C THR A 15 19.87 41.18 -11.17
N VAL A 16 19.85 40.10 -10.39
CA VAL A 16 19.50 38.77 -10.88
C VAL A 16 18.46 38.21 -9.95
N LYS A 17 17.32 37.80 -10.50
CA LYS A 17 16.25 37.15 -9.76
C LYS A 17 15.87 35.85 -10.42
N ALA A 18 15.95 34.75 -9.70
CA ALA A 18 15.40 33.46 -10.12
C ALA A 18 14.22 33.10 -9.23
N GLU A 19 13.08 32.83 -9.85
CA GLU A 19 11.84 32.48 -9.17
C GLU A 19 11.26 31.22 -9.81
N ILE A 20 10.77 30.30 -9.01
CA ILE A 20 9.96 29.17 -9.49
C ILE A 20 8.49 29.50 -9.28
N GLN A 21 7.72 29.37 -10.35
CA GLN A 21 6.27 29.47 -10.33
C GLN A 21 5.71 28.05 -10.35
N THR A 22 5.08 27.65 -9.26
CA THR A 22 4.29 26.43 -9.15
C THR A 22 2.83 26.72 -9.53
N PRO A 23 1.97 25.69 -9.67
CA PRO A 23 0.54 25.90 -9.88
C PRO A 23 -0.11 26.76 -8.79
N SER A 24 0.32 26.62 -7.53
CA SER A 24 -0.30 27.30 -6.38
C SER A 24 0.40 28.60 -5.98
N ALA A 25 1.71 28.72 -6.19
CA ALA A 25 2.51 29.79 -5.60
C ALA A 25 3.73 30.17 -6.45
N ARG A 26 4.38 31.27 -6.06
CA ARG A 26 5.66 31.71 -6.62
C ARG A 26 6.68 31.85 -5.51
N HIS A 27 7.83 31.22 -5.70
CA HIS A 27 8.92 31.21 -4.72
C HIS A 27 10.18 31.82 -5.33
N THR A 28 10.79 32.78 -4.64
CA THR A 28 12.11 33.32 -5.00
C THR A 28 13.19 32.36 -4.54
N LEU A 29 14.03 31.91 -5.47
CA LEU A 29 15.12 30.97 -5.21
C LEU A 29 16.48 31.67 -5.12
N LEU A 30 16.65 32.75 -5.86
CA LEU A 30 17.86 33.57 -5.89
C LEU A 30 17.46 35.02 -6.12
N GLU A 31 18.06 35.92 -5.34
CA GLU A 31 17.94 37.35 -5.56
C GLU A 31 19.28 38.02 -5.26
N GLU A 32 19.89 38.57 -6.30
CA GLU A 32 21.14 39.32 -6.23
C GLU A 32 20.86 40.79 -6.49
N THR A 33 21.38 41.62 -5.60
CA THR A 33 21.16 43.08 -5.61
C THR A 33 22.32 43.81 -6.29
N PRO A 34 22.15 45.09 -6.66
CA PRO A 34 23.22 45.87 -7.30
C PRO A 34 24.50 45.98 -6.45
N LEU A 35 24.38 45.80 -5.13
CA LEU A 35 25.52 45.81 -4.20
C LEU A 35 26.44 44.59 -4.40
N GLN A 36 25.90 43.46 -4.82
CA GLN A 36 26.64 42.21 -5.01
C GLN A 36 27.27 42.11 -6.41
N ILE A 37 26.73 42.84 -7.39
CA ILE A 37 27.26 42.92 -8.76
C ILE A 37 27.23 44.39 -9.23
N PRO A 38 28.13 45.23 -8.68
CA PRO A 38 28.17 46.66 -9.02
C PRO A 38 28.58 46.89 -10.48
N SER A 39 29.52 46.10 -10.98
CA SER A 39 29.95 46.08 -12.39
C SER A 39 30.18 44.64 -12.85
N PHE A 40 29.73 44.33 -14.05
CA PHE A 40 29.87 43.02 -14.68
C PHE A 40 30.61 43.17 -16.02
N VAL A 41 31.86 42.72 -16.01
CA VAL A 41 32.84 42.94 -17.07
C VAL A 41 32.42 42.25 -18.38
N ALA A 42 32.70 42.90 -19.51
CA ALA A 42 32.52 42.34 -20.85
C ALA A 42 33.19 40.96 -20.99
N GLY A 43 32.48 40.00 -21.58
CA GLY A 43 32.96 38.64 -21.83
C GLY A 43 32.98 37.70 -20.61
N LYS A 44 32.63 38.17 -19.40
CA LYS A 44 32.60 37.31 -18.21
C LYS A 44 31.26 36.58 -18.03
N ALA A 45 31.34 35.44 -17.37
CA ALA A 45 30.20 34.64 -16.94
C ALA A 45 30.18 34.52 -15.42
N LYS A 46 28.98 34.38 -14.84
CA LYS A 46 28.77 34.06 -13.42
C LYS A 46 27.73 32.96 -13.31
N ASP A 47 28.08 31.92 -12.58
CA ASP A 47 27.26 30.73 -12.39
C ASP A 47 26.63 30.68 -11.00
N TYR A 48 25.39 30.21 -10.96
CA TYR A 48 24.60 30.02 -9.76
C TYR A 48 24.01 28.62 -9.77
N ILE A 49 24.20 27.89 -8.67
CA ILE A 49 23.51 26.62 -8.42
C ILE A 49 22.27 26.94 -7.61
N VAL A 50 21.11 26.56 -8.14
CA VAL A 50 19.81 26.79 -7.50
C VAL A 50 19.16 25.43 -7.31
N GLN A 51 18.72 25.13 -6.09
CA GLN A 51 18.05 23.88 -5.75
C GLN A 51 16.68 24.20 -5.15
N TYR A 52 15.65 23.52 -5.64
CA TYR A 52 14.30 23.62 -5.12
C TYR A 52 13.63 22.26 -5.16
N THR A 53 13.04 21.84 -4.05
CA THR A 53 12.30 20.58 -3.94
C THR A 53 10.85 20.83 -4.35
N VAL A 54 10.46 20.29 -5.50
CA VAL A 54 9.08 20.41 -5.99
C VAL A 54 8.18 19.39 -5.30
N ALA A 55 7.14 19.87 -4.62
CA ALA A 55 6.14 19.02 -3.96
C ALA A 55 4.84 18.86 -4.77
N GLU A 56 4.54 19.81 -5.66
CA GLU A 56 3.29 19.85 -6.42
C GLU A 56 3.45 19.22 -7.82
N PHE A 57 2.46 18.43 -8.24
CA PHE A 57 2.39 17.94 -9.62
C PHE A 57 1.81 19.01 -10.55
N GLY A 58 2.19 18.98 -11.83
CA GLY A 58 1.67 19.88 -12.85
C GLY A 58 2.75 20.69 -13.54
N MET A 59 2.34 21.78 -14.19
CA MET A 59 3.24 22.66 -14.94
C MET A 59 3.93 23.65 -14.00
N HIS A 60 5.25 23.65 -14.02
CA HIS A 60 6.10 24.59 -13.30
C HIS A 60 6.89 25.46 -14.27
N VAL A 61 7.19 26.68 -13.87
CA VAL A 61 7.97 27.61 -14.68
C VAL A 61 9.07 28.23 -13.84
N LEU A 62 10.32 27.93 -14.17
CA LEU A 62 11.47 28.66 -13.64
C LEU A 62 11.63 29.95 -14.46
N VAL A 63 11.50 31.08 -13.76
CA VAL A 63 11.62 32.43 -14.30
C VAL A 63 12.95 33.01 -13.85
N CYS A 64 13.82 33.33 -14.81
CA CYS A 64 15.07 34.04 -14.53
C CYS A 64 14.97 35.44 -15.12
N THR A 65 15.08 36.45 -14.26
CA THR A 65 15.05 37.87 -14.63
C THR A 65 16.39 38.48 -14.28
N SER A 66 16.98 39.22 -15.21
CA SER A 66 18.17 40.02 -14.96
C SER A 66 17.93 41.45 -15.42
N ASN A 67 18.11 42.43 -14.53
CA ASN A 67 18.11 43.83 -14.89
C ASN A 67 19.53 44.38 -14.81
N TYR A 68 19.91 45.23 -15.75
CA TYR A 68 21.24 45.84 -15.78
C TYR A 68 21.18 47.20 -16.46
N THR A 69 22.17 48.05 -16.18
CA THR A 69 22.34 49.35 -16.80
C THR A 69 23.52 49.30 -17.78
N ARG A 70 23.30 49.71 -19.03
CA ARG A 70 24.34 49.79 -20.07
C ARG A 70 25.22 51.03 -19.91
N TYR A 71 26.29 51.11 -20.70
CA TYR A 71 27.23 52.23 -20.73
C TYR A 71 26.60 53.59 -21.10
N ASP A 72 25.47 53.57 -21.81
CA ASP A 72 24.68 54.74 -22.22
C ASP A 72 23.70 55.21 -21.12
N GLY A 73 23.68 54.52 -19.97
CA GLY A 73 22.74 54.78 -18.88
C GLY A 73 21.37 54.12 -19.06
N GLU A 74 21.13 53.41 -20.16
CA GLU A 74 19.86 52.71 -20.39
C GLU A 74 19.72 51.50 -19.45
N LYS A 75 18.57 51.42 -18.76
CA LYS A 75 18.19 50.24 -17.98
C LYS A 75 17.52 49.21 -18.89
N LYS A 76 18.07 48.00 -18.94
CA LYS A 76 17.51 46.88 -19.68
C LYS A 76 17.13 45.75 -18.73
N MET A 77 16.07 45.03 -19.11
CA MET A 77 15.59 43.84 -18.42
C MET A 77 15.56 42.68 -19.41
N LEU A 78 16.15 41.56 -19.00
CA LEU A 78 16.05 40.29 -19.71
C LEU A 78 15.31 39.29 -18.83
N ARG A 79 14.32 38.62 -19.39
CA ARG A 79 13.55 37.59 -18.69
C ARG A 79 13.46 36.33 -19.54
N LYS A 80 13.84 35.19 -18.98
CA LYS A 80 13.73 33.86 -19.59
C LYS A 80 12.82 32.97 -18.76
N TYR A 81 12.06 32.12 -19.46
CA TYR A 81 11.12 31.18 -18.86
C TYR A 81 11.53 29.76 -19.26
N TYR A 82 11.67 28.89 -18.27
CA TYR A 82 11.91 27.46 -18.47
C TYR A 82 10.71 26.71 -17.92
N LYS A 83 9.86 26.19 -18.83
CA LYS A 83 8.66 25.44 -18.46
C LYS A 83 8.98 23.96 -18.40
N PHE A 84 8.53 23.28 -17.36
CA PHE A 84 8.67 21.84 -17.23
C PHE A 84 7.45 21.26 -16.51
N GLN A 85 7.13 20.00 -16.82
CA GLN A 85 5.98 19.30 -16.28
C GLN A 85 6.44 18.25 -15.27
N VAL A 86 5.86 18.29 -14.08
CA VAL A 86 6.12 17.32 -13.00
C VAL A 86 4.94 16.36 -12.94
N GLU A 87 5.20 15.11 -13.31
CA GLU A 87 4.21 14.04 -13.35
C GLU A 87 4.33 13.11 -12.14
N LYS A 88 3.29 12.32 -11.88
CA LYS A 88 3.31 11.34 -10.79
C LYS A 88 4.21 10.16 -11.19
N PRO A 89 5.33 9.91 -10.47
CA PRO A 89 6.33 8.93 -10.89
C PRO A 89 5.85 7.48 -10.74
N PHE A 90 5.09 7.21 -9.68
CA PHE A 90 4.61 5.87 -9.36
C PHE A 90 3.10 5.80 -9.27
N THR A 91 2.54 4.71 -9.77
CA THR A 91 1.19 4.27 -9.42
C THR A 91 1.31 3.16 -8.39
N ILE A 92 0.64 3.33 -7.24
CA ILE A 92 0.63 2.32 -6.18
C ILE A 92 -0.71 1.60 -6.15
N LYS A 93 -0.65 0.28 -6.07
CA LYS A 93 -1.78 -0.59 -5.78
C LYS A 93 -1.46 -1.36 -4.51
N ASN A 94 -2.38 -1.42 -3.57
CA ASN A 94 -2.23 -2.24 -2.38
C ASN A 94 -3.33 -3.31 -2.31
N ARG A 95 -2.94 -4.49 -1.82
CA ARG A 95 -3.83 -5.61 -1.55
C ARG A 95 -3.56 -6.10 -0.14
N ASN A 96 -4.61 -6.13 0.68
CA ASN A 96 -4.49 -6.48 2.08
C ASN A 96 -5.19 -7.82 2.28
N PHE A 97 -4.56 -8.72 3.01
CA PHE A 97 -5.06 -10.05 3.32
C PHE A 97 -5.03 -10.26 4.82
N LEU A 98 -6.14 -10.72 5.37
CA LEU A 98 -6.19 -11.13 6.77
C LEU A 98 -6.06 -12.65 6.80
N LEU A 99 -5.00 -13.14 7.44
CA LEU A 99 -4.77 -14.56 7.64
C LEU A 99 -4.62 -14.77 9.15
N GLU A 100 -5.56 -15.52 9.73
CA GLU A 100 -5.64 -15.73 11.18
C GLU A 100 -5.71 -14.40 11.95
N ASP A 101 -4.68 -14.08 12.75
CA ASP A 101 -4.55 -12.84 13.56
C ASP A 101 -3.49 -11.87 12.99
N GLN A 102 -3.11 -12.06 11.72
CA GLN A 102 -2.07 -11.25 11.06
C GLN A 102 -2.60 -10.62 9.77
N LEU A 103 -2.25 -9.36 9.56
CA LEU A 103 -2.61 -8.63 8.36
C LEU A 103 -1.39 -8.55 7.43
N PHE A 104 -1.50 -9.13 6.25
CA PHE A 104 -0.49 -9.02 5.21
C PHE A 104 -0.88 -7.91 4.24
N CYS A 105 0.06 -7.02 3.97
CA CYS A 105 -0.10 -5.94 3.00
C CYS A 105 0.89 -6.14 1.86
N GLU A 106 0.36 -6.40 0.67
CA GLU A 106 1.11 -6.36 -0.57
C GLU A 106 0.97 -4.95 -1.17
N VAL A 107 2.10 -4.31 -1.45
CA VAL A 107 2.20 -3.00 -2.08
C VAL A 107 2.92 -3.16 -3.41
N GLN A 108 2.18 -2.99 -4.50
CA GLN A 108 2.70 -3.01 -5.85
C GLN A 108 2.99 -1.58 -6.32
N ILE A 109 4.27 -1.31 -6.59
CA ILE A 109 4.77 -0.05 -7.14
C ILE A 109 4.93 -0.23 -8.64
N LEU A 110 4.32 0.64 -9.44
CA LEU A 110 4.42 0.67 -10.91
C LEU A 110 5.13 1.95 -11.34
N ASN A 111 6.19 1.85 -12.15
CA ASN A 111 6.80 3.01 -12.79
C ASN A 111 5.88 3.53 -13.91
N SER A 112 5.32 4.73 -13.71
CA SER A 112 4.45 5.40 -14.68
C SER A 112 5.21 6.35 -15.62
N MET A 113 6.49 6.61 -15.36
CA MET A 113 7.32 7.48 -16.19
C MET A 113 7.76 6.76 -17.47
N LYS A 114 8.06 7.54 -18.51
CA LYS A 114 8.66 7.03 -19.76
C LYS A 114 10.12 6.62 -19.59
N ALA A 115 10.80 7.21 -18.60
CA ALA A 115 12.20 6.93 -18.29
C ALA A 115 12.31 5.88 -17.18
N PRO A 116 13.43 5.13 -17.12
CA PRO A 116 13.69 4.23 -16.00
C PRO A 116 13.93 5.03 -14.71
N LEU A 117 13.48 4.47 -13.60
CA LEU A 117 13.69 4.99 -12.25
C LEU A 117 14.47 3.97 -11.43
N TYR A 118 15.38 4.43 -10.59
CA TYR A 118 16.22 3.56 -9.78
C TYR A 118 15.83 3.68 -8.32
N LEU A 119 15.17 2.65 -7.77
CA LEU A 119 14.76 2.63 -6.38
C LEU A 119 15.99 2.48 -5.48
N SER A 120 16.17 3.42 -4.55
CA SER A 120 17.23 3.36 -3.54
C SER A 120 16.75 2.78 -2.22
N SER A 121 15.50 3.06 -1.83
CA SER A 121 14.90 2.52 -0.62
C SER A 121 13.38 2.44 -0.77
N VAL A 122 12.79 1.37 -0.22
CA VAL A 122 11.35 1.24 -0.06
C VAL A 122 11.11 0.76 1.37
N SER A 123 10.45 1.57 2.17
CA SER A 123 10.19 1.28 3.57
C SER A 123 8.73 1.52 3.91
N PHE A 124 8.21 0.73 4.86
CA PHE A 124 6.83 0.87 5.33
C PHE A 124 6.82 1.50 6.72
N CYS A 125 6.16 2.65 6.83
CA CYS A 125 5.93 3.38 8.08
C CYS A 125 4.56 2.99 8.66
N PRO A 126 4.49 2.18 9.73
CA PRO A 126 3.23 1.77 10.34
C PRO A 126 2.43 2.94 10.91
N ALA A 127 1.10 2.82 10.88
CA ALA A 127 0.23 3.67 11.70
C ALA A 127 0.39 3.37 13.20
N SER A 128 0.02 4.32 14.05
CA SER A 128 0.11 4.17 15.52
C SER A 128 -0.54 2.87 15.99
N LYS A 129 0.15 2.12 16.86
CA LYS A 129 -0.27 0.81 17.43
C LYS A 129 -0.13 -0.40 16.49
N LEU A 130 0.53 -0.24 15.34
CA LEU A 130 0.92 -1.36 14.47
C LEU A 130 2.43 -1.60 14.51
N GLN A 131 2.80 -2.87 14.50
CA GLN A 131 4.15 -3.33 14.22
C GLN A 131 4.19 -3.87 12.80
N VAL A 132 5.23 -3.53 12.06
CA VAL A 132 5.44 -4.01 10.68
C VAL A 132 6.71 -4.85 10.64
N VAL A 133 6.62 -6.00 9.98
CA VAL A 133 7.74 -6.84 9.63
C VAL A 133 7.86 -6.86 8.11
N ASP A 134 9.02 -6.44 7.62
CA ASP A 134 9.38 -6.54 6.21
C ASP A 134 9.70 -8.01 5.85
N LEU A 135 8.97 -8.53 4.85
CA LEU A 135 9.09 -9.91 4.34
C LEU A 135 9.76 -9.96 2.95
N ASN A 136 10.34 -8.86 2.47
CA ASN A 136 10.94 -8.75 1.15
C ASN A 136 12.34 -9.38 1.04
N LEU A 137 12.96 -9.72 2.18
CA LEU A 137 14.29 -10.32 2.25
C LEU A 137 14.27 -11.60 3.12
N PRO A 138 15.02 -12.64 2.74
CA PRO A 138 15.15 -13.85 3.54
C PRO A 138 15.87 -13.54 4.88
N PRO A 139 15.58 -14.29 5.95
CA PRO A 139 16.13 -14.03 7.28
C PRO A 139 17.66 -14.11 7.36
N GLU A 140 18.31 -14.94 6.52
CA GLU A 140 19.78 -15.12 6.50
C GLU A 140 20.55 -13.90 5.96
N GLU A 141 19.89 -13.06 5.16
CA GLU A 141 20.50 -11.83 4.62
C GLU A 141 20.31 -10.62 5.54
N LYS A 142 19.57 -10.74 6.66
CA LYS A 142 19.32 -9.60 7.56
C LYS A 142 20.53 -9.20 8.41
N GLU A 143 21.48 -10.10 8.66
CA GLU A 143 22.67 -9.82 9.48
C GLU A 143 23.93 -9.47 8.67
N THR A 144 23.97 -9.80 7.37
CA THR A 144 25.12 -9.55 6.48
C THR A 144 24.90 -8.40 5.48
N SER A 145 23.73 -7.77 5.51
CA SER A 145 23.29 -6.79 4.49
C SER A 145 23.52 -5.33 4.84
N GLU A 146 24.63 -4.99 5.49
CA GLU A 146 25.16 -3.62 5.32
C GLU A 146 25.76 -3.41 3.92
N LEU A 147 26.04 -4.49 3.18
CA LEU A 147 26.73 -4.43 1.88
C LEU A 147 25.91 -4.89 0.66
N PHE A 148 24.78 -5.60 0.81
CA PHE A 148 24.03 -6.16 -0.34
C PHE A 148 22.59 -5.64 -0.57
N VAL A 149 22.07 -4.74 0.28
CA VAL A 149 20.78 -4.04 0.04
C VAL A 149 20.95 -2.65 -0.62
N SER A 150 22.18 -2.17 -0.80
CA SER A 150 22.49 -0.91 -1.52
C SER A 150 22.48 -1.03 -3.06
N GLY A 151 21.72 -1.98 -3.62
CA GLY A 151 21.57 -2.14 -5.06
C GLY A 151 20.41 -1.30 -5.56
N LEU A 152 20.70 -0.14 -6.15
CA LEU A 152 19.73 0.66 -6.91
C LEU A 152 18.93 -0.26 -7.85
N PHE A 153 17.66 -0.50 -7.56
CA PHE A 153 16.84 -1.37 -8.39
C PHE A 153 16.27 -0.57 -9.56
N CYS A 154 16.67 -0.92 -10.77
CA CYS A 154 16.16 -0.29 -11.98
C CYS A 154 14.73 -0.77 -12.30
N MET A 155 13.79 0.16 -12.33
CA MET A 155 12.43 -0.04 -12.85
C MET A 155 12.30 0.65 -14.20
N ASN A 156 12.20 -0.11 -15.28
CA ASN A 156 11.90 0.48 -16.59
C ASN A 156 10.46 1.01 -16.64
N SER A 157 10.15 1.78 -17.68
CA SER A 157 8.79 2.28 -17.93
C SER A 157 7.78 1.12 -17.94
N GLY A 158 6.71 1.26 -17.17
CA GLY A 158 5.66 0.24 -17.05
C GLY A 158 6.03 -1.00 -16.23
N ASN A 159 7.25 -1.11 -15.70
CA ASN A 159 7.61 -2.20 -14.79
C ASN A 159 6.94 -2.02 -13.43
N SER A 160 6.50 -3.13 -12.84
CA SER A 160 5.94 -3.16 -11.50
C SER A 160 6.75 -4.07 -10.59
N ARG A 161 6.85 -3.70 -9.31
CA ARG A 161 7.43 -4.53 -8.25
C ARG A 161 6.51 -4.57 -7.05
N SER A 162 6.26 -5.76 -6.53
CA SER A 162 5.49 -5.97 -5.30
C SER A 162 6.41 -6.05 -4.09
N TYR A 163 5.95 -5.48 -2.99
CA TYR A 163 6.57 -5.54 -1.66
C TYR A 163 5.54 -6.09 -0.68
N ILE A 164 5.93 -7.02 0.18
CA ILE A 164 5.03 -7.67 1.14
C ILE A 164 5.47 -7.32 2.56
N TYR A 165 4.50 -6.88 3.35
CA TYR A 165 4.67 -6.50 4.74
C TYR A 165 3.68 -7.28 5.59
N ARG A 166 4.13 -7.72 6.77
CA ARG A 166 3.25 -8.30 7.79
C ARG A 166 3.02 -7.29 8.90
N LEU A 167 1.75 -7.02 9.20
CA LEU A 167 1.29 -6.13 10.24
C LEU A 167 0.67 -6.90 11.41
N SER A 168 1.04 -6.53 12.62
CA SER A 168 0.48 -7.04 13.87
C SER A 168 0.17 -5.90 14.83
N SER A 169 -0.83 -6.08 15.69
CA SER A 169 -1.13 -5.14 16.77
C SER A 169 0.02 -5.10 17.78
N THR A 170 0.47 -3.92 18.20
CA THR A 170 1.55 -3.80 19.22
C THR A 170 1.10 -4.27 20.60
N ALA A 171 -0.21 -4.39 20.85
CA ALA A 171 -0.77 -4.79 22.15
C ALA A 171 -0.40 -6.22 22.59
N SER A 172 0.10 -7.06 21.68
CA SER A 172 0.52 -8.44 21.98
C SER A 172 1.97 -8.56 22.48
N SER A 173 2.75 -7.47 22.46
CA SER A 173 4.19 -7.52 22.76
C SER A 173 4.58 -7.03 24.16
N SER A 174 3.65 -6.48 24.95
CA SER A 174 3.92 -5.93 26.30
C SER A 174 3.57 -6.86 27.47
N SER A 175 3.37 -8.16 27.24
CA SER A 175 3.07 -9.14 28.30
C SER A 175 4.13 -10.23 28.44
N SER A 176 5.40 -9.82 28.52
CA SER A 176 6.50 -10.68 29.00
C SER A 176 7.23 -10.07 30.21
N SER A 177 6.45 -9.63 31.21
CA SER A 177 6.94 -9.54 32.59
C SER A 177 5.78 -9.30 33.55
N SER A 178 5.70 -10.15 34.57
CA SER A 178 4.81 -10.15 35.74
C SER A 178 3.46 -10.88 35.63
N SER A 179 3.37 -11.88 36.49
CA SER A 179 2.29 -12.80 36.81
C SER A 179 1.02 -12.13 37.32
N SER A 180 -0.16 -12.60 36.88
CA SER A 180 -1.28 -13.09 37.72
C SER A 180 -2.54 -13.37 36.89
N SER A 181 -3.10 -14.55 37.15
CA SER A 181 -4.37 -15.17 36.74
C SER A 181 -5.58 -14.32 36.26
N SER A 182 -6.29 -14.95 35.31
CA SER A 182 -7.75 -14.97 35.04
C SER A 182 -8.26 -14.28 33.75
N SER A 183 -8.54 -15.14 32.75
CA SER A 183 -9.47 -15.03 31.59
C SER A 183 -8.82 -15.33 30.21
N SER A 184 -8.42 -16.59 30.02
CA SER A 184 -7.86 -17.09 28.76
C SER A 184 -8.95 -17.48 27.75
N PHE A 185 -9.82 -16.54 27.37
CA PHE A 185 -10.71 -16.68 26.21
C PHE A 185 -10.91 -15.31 25.55
N SER A 186 -10.56 -15.20 24.26
CA SER A 186 -10.88 -14.09 23.34
C SER A 186 -9.85 -12.95 23.09
N SER A 187 -8.54 -13.19 23.16
CA SER A 187 -7.54 -12.19 22.72
C SER A 187 -7.34 -12.13 21.20
N SER A 188 -7.54 -13.25 20.48
CA SER A 188 -7.30 -13.30 19.03
C SER A 188 -8.44 -12.66 18.22
N SER A 189 -9.71 -12.84 18.60
CA SER A 189 -10.83 -12.26 17.83
C SER A 189 -10.87 -10.73 17.91
N THR A 190 -10.45 -10.15 19.04
CA THR A 190 -10.43 -8.69 19.25
C THR A 190 -9.32 -8.02 18.45
N ASN A 191 -8.16 -8.67 18.30
CA ASN A 191 -7.06 -8.20 17.45
C ASN A 191 -7.41 -8.26 15.95
N VAL A 192 -8.00 -9.37 15.49
CA VAL A 192 -8.54 -9.51 14.12
C VAL A 192 -9.53 -8.39 13.80
N MET A 193 -10.46 -8.11 14.72
CA MET A 193 -11.43 -7.04 14.58
C MET A 193 -10.81 -5.65 14.59
N PHE A 194 -9.79 -5.42 15.42
CA PHE A 194 -9.03 -4.17 15.42
C PHE A 194 -8.36 -3.97 14.06
N LEU A 195 -7.59 -4.95 13.59
CA LEU A 195 -6.87 -4.90 12.31
C LEU A 195 -7.78 -4.75 11.10
N ARG A 196 -9.03 -5.25 11.17
CA ARG A 196 -10.04 -5.13 10.10
C ARG A 196 -10.72 -3.76 10.04
N ASN A 197 -10.78 -3.06 11.16
CA ASN A 197 -11.46 -1.77 11.27
C ASN A 197 -10.53 -0.56 11.05
N LEU A 198 -9.23 -0.80 10.78
CA LEU A 198 -8.25 0.26 10.58
C LEU A 198 -8.32 0.84 9.17
N GLU A 199 -8.85 2.05 9.04
CA GLU A 199 -8.91 2.72 7.73
C GLU A 199 -7.53 2.97 7.12
N ARG A 200 -6.54 3.28 7.95
CA ARG A 200 -5.16 3.59 7.55
C ARG A 200 -4.20 2.64 8.26
N LEU A 201 -3.46 1.86 7.47
CA LEU A 201 -2.48 0.89 7.96
C LEU A 201 -1.10 1.53 8.16
N GLY A 202 -0.83 2.64 7.47
CA GLY A 202 0.45 3.33 7.49
C GLY A 202 0.70 4.05 6.18
N ALA A 203 1.97 4.26 5.87
CA ALA A 203 2.42 4.81 4.60
C ALA A 203 3.67 4.09 4.10
N VAL A 204 3.78 3.89 2.79
CA VAL A 204 5.02 3.44 2.16
C VAL A 204 5.81 4.64 1.69
N GLU A 205 7.06 4.69 2.11
CA GLU A 205 8.03 5.69 1.70
C GLU A 205 8.95 5.09 0.64
N ILE A 206 9.08 5.80 -0.48
CA ILE A 206 9.89 5.39 -1.61
C ILE A 206 10.93 6.48 -1.84
N GLU A 207 12.19 6.08 -1.86
CA GLU A 207 13.31 6.90 -2.31
C GLU A 207 13.86 6.35 -3.62
N TRP A 208 14.11 7.22 -4.58
CA TRP A 208 14.62 6.82 -5.88
C TRP A 208 15.50 7.88 -6.52
N ARG A 209 16.15 7.48 -7.62
CA ARG A 209 16.91 8.36 -8.50
C ARG A 209 16.38 8.34 -9.93
N SER A 210 16.39 9.51 -10.58
CA SER A 210 16.16 9.64 -12.02
C SER A 210 17.38 9.18 -12.82
N THR A 211 17.25 9.10 -14.15
CA THR A 211 18.37 8.80 -15.06
C THR A 211 19.52 9.80 -14.99
N LEU A 212 19.25 11.03 -14.55
CA LEU A 212 20.25 12.09 -14.37
C LEU A 212 20.81 12.12 -12.94
N GLY A 213 20.44 11.14 -12.10
CA GLY A 213 20.95 11.00 -10.73
C GLY A 213 20.23 11.86 -9.68
N GLU A 214 19.21 12.62 -10.08
CA GLU A 214 18.40 13.44 -9.19
C GLU A 214 17.68 12.54 -8.18
N LYS A 215 17.76 12.88 -6.89
CA LYS A 215 17.09 12.13 -5.83
C LYS A 215 15.69 12.67 -5.61
N ALA A 216 14.74 11.78 -5.40
CA ALA A 216 13.39 12.13 -4.99
C ALA A 216 12.87 11.13 -3.95
N LYS A 217 11.94 11.61 -3.14
CA LYS A 217 11.29 10.86 -2.07
C LYS A 217 9.80 11.15 -2.07
N GLN A 218 8.99 10.12 -1.92
CA GLN A 218 7.54 10.25 -1.86
C GLN A 218 6.95 9.21 -0.90
N SER A 219 5.97 9.66 -0.11
CA SER A 219 5.22 8.81 0.79
C SER A 219 3.81 8.61 0.27
N PHE A 220 3.28 7.40 0.43
CA PHE A 220 1.96 7.00 -0.03
C PHE A 220 1.21 6.31 1.09
N ASP A 221 0.04 6.83 1.43
CA ASP A 221 -0.81 6.20 2.44
C ASP A 221 -1.35 4.86 1.97
N ILE A 222 -1.19 3.86 2.83
CA ILE A 222 -1.75 2.53 2.64
C ILE A 222 -3.05 2.45 3.41
N LEU A 223 -4.13 2.43 2.65
CA LEU A 223 -5.48 2.36 3.18
C LEU A 223 -5.96 0.91 3.20
N GLN A 224 -6.71 0.56 4.22
CA GLN A 224 -7.50 -0.67 4.18
C GLN A 224 -8.72 -0.38 3.32
N LYS A 225 -8.81 -1.03 2.15
CA LYS A 225 -10.08 -1.12 1.46
C LYS A 225 -11.03 -1.83 2.41
N LYS A 226 -11.95 -1.07 3.03
CA LYS A 226 -13.15 -1.65 3.62
C LYS A 226 -13.82 -2.39 2.48
N ASN A 227 -13.74 -3.72 2.49
CA ASN A 227 -14.51 -4.50 1.53
C ASN A 227 -15.96 -4.05 1.71
N VAL A 228 -16.58 -3.54 0.66
CA VAL A 228 -18.00 -3.15 0.70
C VAL A 228 -18.86 -4.37 1.06
N GLU A 229 -18.34 -5.58 0.87
CA GLU A 229 -18.92 -6.85 1.32
C GLU A 229 -18.87 -7.08 2.85
N SER A 230 -18.12 -6.29 3.63
CA SER A 230 -18.06 -6.40 5.10
C SER A 230 -19.08 -5.51 5.83
N GLN A 231 -20.15 -5.09 5.14
CA GLN A 231 -21.40 -4.69 5.81
C GLN A 231 -22.26 -5.91 6.22
N ARG A 232 -21.68 -7.11 6.27
CA ARG A 232 -22.37 -8.26 6.84
C ARG A 232 -22.11 -8.26 8.35
N ASP A 233 -23.18 -8.29 9.12
CA ASP A 233 -23.19 -8.59 10.57
C ASP A 233 -22.64 -9.99 10.91
N LEU A 234 -22.25 -10.75 9.88
CA LEU A 234 -21.97 -12.17 9.88
C LEU A 234 -20.76 -12.48 9.00
N GLU A 235 -19.83 -13.25 9.54
CA GLU A 235 -18.70 -13.83 8.82
C GLU A 235 -18.72 -15.35 8.94
N VAL A 236 -18.30 -16.03 7.87
CA VAL A 236 -18.16 -17.49 7.82
C VAL A 236 -16.74 -17.81 7.38
N SER A 237 -16.05 -18.63 8.15
CA SER A 237 -14.73 -19.16 7.81
C SER A 237 -14.71 -20.69 7.94
N LEU A 238 -13.89 -21.33 7.12
CA LEU A 238 -13.65 -22.77 7.17
C LEU A 238 -12.22 -23.03 7.67
N SER A 239 -12.07 -23.93 8.63
CA SER A 239 -10.81 -24.34 9.24
C SER A 239 -10.70 -25.86 9.29
N GLN A 240 -9.51 -26.35 9.66
CA GLN A 240 -9.19 -27.79 9.79
C GLN A 240 -9.31 -28.57 8.48
N VAL A 241 -8.68 -28.07 7.42
CA VAL A 241 -8.63 -28.78 6.13
C VAL A 241 -7.72 -30.00 6.26
N PRO A 242 -8.21 -31.21 5.94
CA PRO A 242 -7.37 -32.41 5.89
C PRO A 242 -6.21 -32.22 4.91
N GLU A 243 -5.05 -32.79 5.23
CA GLU A 243 -3.85 -32.73 4.36
C GLU A 243 -4.09 -33.40 3.01
N VAL A 244 -4.88 -34.47 2.99
CA VAL A 244 -5.25 -35.22 1.79
C VAL A 244 -6.77 -35.32 1.71
N VAL A 245 -7.35 -34.90 0.58
CA VAL A 245 -8.77 -35.05 0.26
C VAL A 245 -8.86 -35.91 -1.00
N VAL A 246 -9.57 -37.04 -0.94
CA VAL A 246 -9.71 -37.97 -2.07
C VAL A 246 -11.13 -37.89 -2.61
N ALA A 247 -11.31 -37.90 -3.94
CA ALA A 247 -12.65 -37.90 -4.54
C ALA A 247 -13.45 -39.13 -4.08
N GLU A 248 -14.76 -38.95 -3.92
CA GLU A 248 -15.71 -39.94 -3.42
C GLU A 248 -15.51 -40.37 -1.95
N THR A 249 -14.61 -39.71 -1.21
CA THR A 249 -14.43 -39.93 0.24
C THR A 249 -14.95 -38.74 1.06
N PRO A 250 -15.86 -38.96 2.03
CA PRO A 250 -16.36 -37.86 2.85
C PRO A 250 -15.27 -37.33 3.78
N PHE A 251 -15.24 -36.01 3.97
CA PHE A 251 -14.38 -35.36 4.94
C PHE A 251 -15.15 -34.27 5.69
N THR A 252 -14.64 -33.85 6.85
CA THR A 252 -15.29 -32.85 7.70
C THR A 252 -14.38 -31.65 7.85
N LEU A 253 -14.96 -30.45 7.70
CA LEU A 253 -14.31 -29.19 8.05
C LEU A 253 -14.98 -28.56 9.27
N GLU A 254 -14.25 -27.71 9.97
CA GLU A 254 -14.83 -26.85 11.00
C GLU A 254 -15.30 -25.54 10.34
N CYS A 255 -16.61 -25.31 10.35
CA CYS A 255 -17.21 -24.06 9.89
C CYS A 255 -17.46 -23.14 11.10
N THR A 256 -16.82 -21.99 11.10
CA THR A 256 -16.93 -20.98 12.15
C THR A 256 -17.80 -19.83 11.65
N ILE A 257 -18.90 -19.57 12.37
CA ILE A 257 -19.83 -18.48 12.08
C ILE A 257 -19.66 -17.42 13.16
N SER A 258 -19.17 -16.25 12.77
CA SER A 258 -18.84 -15.14 13.65
C SER A 258 -19.90 -14.05 13.55
N ASN A 259 -20.46 -13.65 14.69
CA ASN A 259 -21.32 -12.48 14.82
C ASN A 259 -20.44 -11.23 14.97
N LEU A 260 -20.49 -10.35 13.98
CA LEU A 260 -19.75 -9.08 13.98
C LEU A 260 -20.61 -7.90 14.47
N SER A 261 -21.89 -8.13 14.77
CA SER A 261 -22.83 -7.11 15.19
C SER A 261 -22.81 -6.84 16.70
N LYS A 262 -23.42 -5.71 17.09
CA LYS A 262 -23.61 -5.30 18.49
C LYS A 262 -24.74 -6.07 19.20
N THR A 263 -25.56 -6.80 18.45
CA THR A 263 -26.75 -7.50 18.96
C THR A 263 -26.58 -9.00 18.81
N ALA A 264 -27.31 -9.78 19.61
CA ALA A 264 -27.33 -11.23 19.44
C ALA A 264 -28.07 -11.59 18.14
N ILE A 265 -27.54 -12.54 17.39
CA ILE A 265 -28.13 -13.03 16.14
C ILE A 265 -28.59 -14.48 16.30
N SER A 266 -29.63 -14.90 15.57
CA SER A 266 -30.15 -16.26 15.60
C SER A 266 -30.14 -16.89 14.19
N PRO A 267 -28.94 -17.20 13.65
CA PRO A 267 -28.80 -17.61 12.28
C PRO A 267 -29.34 -19.01 12.03
N ARG A 268 -29.93 -19.19 10.85
CA ARG A 268 -30.27 -20.48 10.25
C ARG A 268 -29.27 -20.80 9.14
N LEU A 269 -28.67 -21.99 9.22
CA LEU A 269 -27.77 -22.50 8.21
C LEU A 269 -28.57 -23.20 7.11
N LEU A 270 -28.36 -22.79 5.87
CA LEU A 270 -29.00 -23.30 4.68
C LEU A 270 -27.94 -23.73 3.67
N PHE A 271 -28.21 -24.80 2.95
CA PHE A 271 -27.33 -25.30 1.89
C PHE A 271 -28.00 -25.16 0.53
N VAL A 272 -27.35 -24.46 -0.39
CA VAL A 272 -27.86 -24.13 -1.72
C VAL A 272 -27.19 -25.04 -2.75
N LYS A 273 -27.87 -26.14 -3.09
CA LYS A 273 -27.33 -27.17 -4.00
C LYS A 273 -26.93 -26.63 -5.38
N SER A 274 -27.65 -25.65 -5.92
CA SER A 274 -27.35 -25.07 -7.24
C SER A 274 -26.03 -24.30 -7.31
N LYS A 275 -25.42 -23.99 -6.16
CA LYS A 275 -24.10 -23.32 -6.07
C LYS A 275 -22.96 -24.27 -5.71
N MET A 276 -23.27 -25.53 -5.43
CA MET A 276 -22.27 -26.57 -5.21
C MET A 276 -21.77 -27.05 -6.57
N THR A 277 -20.47 -27.23 -6.70
CA THR A 277 -19.85 -27.70 -7.96
C THR A 277 -19.21 -29.06 -7.72
N GLY A 278 -17.89 -29.13 -7.57
CA GLY A 278 -17.17 -30.39 -7.37
C GLY A 278 -17.15 -30.91 -5.94
N VAL A 279 -17.59 -30.12 -4.94
CA VAL A 279 -17.74 -30.57 -3.55
C VAL A 279 -19.17 -30.33 -3.08
N MET A 280 -19.83 -31.39 -2.65
CA MET A 280 -21.19 -31.34 -2.12
C MET A 280 -21.15 -31.23 -0.60
N ILE A 281 -22.06 -30.42 -0.04
CA ILE A 281 -22.25 -30.36 1.41
C ILE A 281 -23.24 -31.45 1.82
N ASN A 282 -22.80 -32.36 2.68
CA ASN A 282 -23.61 -33.43 3.23
C ASN A 282 -24.09 -33.07 4.65
N GLY A 283 -25.20 -32.35 4.76
CA GLY A 283 -25.72 -31.92 6.06
C GLY A 283 -27.18 -31.50 6.02
N LEU A 284 -27.76 -31.31 7.22
CA LEU A 284 -29.13 -30.85 7.38
C LEU A 284 -29.23 -29.35 7.03
N SER A 285 -29.90 -29.04 5.92
CA SER A 285 -30.24 -27.67 5.54
C SER A 285 -31.41 -27.16 6.39
N GLY A 286 -31.39 -25.88 6.78
CA GLY A 286 -32.42 -25.23 7.60
C GLY A 286 -32.18 -25.35 9.10
N GLN A 287 -30.99 -25.79 9.53
CA GLN A 287 -30.66 -25.94 10.95
C GLN A 287 -30.58 -24.57 11.64
N SER A 288 -31.33 -24.41 12.73
CA SER A 288 -31.18 -23.24 13.61
C SER A 288 -29.92 -23.40 14.46
N LEU A 289 -29.05 -22.40 14.43
CA LEU A 289 -27.80 -22.40 15.18
C LEU A 289 -27.95 -21.84 16.60
N GLY A 290 -29.15 -21.43 17.00
CA GLY A 290 -29.40 -20.77 18.28
C GLY A 290 -28.83 -19.34 18.30
N ALA A 291 -28.93 -18.69 19.47
CA ALA A 291 -28.43 -17.32 19.62
C ALA A 291 -26.90 -17.31 19.69
N ILE A 292 -26.27 -16.52 18.82
CA ILE A 292 -24.84 -16.20 18.85
C ILE A 292 -24.71 -14.79 19.45
N PRO A 293 -24.14 -14.64 20.66
CA PRO A 293 -23.93 -13.35 21.30
C PRO A 293 -23.16 -12.34 20.42
N PRO A 294 -23.27 -11.02 20.69
CA PRO A 294 -22.46 -10.00 20.03
C PRO A 294 -20.97 -10.35 20.08
N TYR A 295 -20.26 -10.16 18.96
CA TYR A 295 -18.81 -10.37 18.86
C TYR A 295 -18.31 -11.78 19.23
N SER A 296 -19.19 -12.78 19.17
CA SER A 296 -18.85 -14.17 19.44
C SER A 296 -18.95 -15.03 18.20
N ALA A 297 -18.34 -16.21 18.23
CA ALA A 297 -18.36 -17.15 17.13
C ALA A 297 -18.87 -18.51 17.57
N LYS A 298 -19.54 -19.21 16.66
CA LYS A 298 -20.01 -20.58 16.85
C LYS A 298 -19.37 -21.49 15.80
N LYS A 299 -18.77 -22.58 16.29
CA LYS A 299 -18.14 -23.63 15.48
C LYS A 299 -19.13 -24.76 15.24
N ILE A 300 -19.22 -25.22 14.01
CA ILE A 300 -20.06 -26.34 13.59
C ILE A 300 -19.29 -27.25 12.63
N PRO A 301 -19.43 -28.59 12.76
CA PRO A 301 -18.85 -29.51 11.78
C PRO A 301 -19.63 -29.44 10.47
N LEU A 302 -18.90 -29.30 9.36
CA LEU A 302 -19.44 -29.31 8.00
C LEU A 302 -18.93 -30.55 7.28
N ASN A 303 -19.81 -31.53 7.05
CA ASN A 303 -19.44 -32.72 6.29
C ASN A 303 -19.55 -32.43 4.80
N LEU A 304 -18.51 -32.80 4.06
CA LEU A 304 -18.33 -32.54 2.65
C LEU A 304 -18.08 -33.85 1.91
N PHE A 305 -18.52 -33.90 0.65
CA PHE A 305 -18.36 -35.04 -0.23
C PHE A 305 -17.84 -34.55 -1.59
N PRO A 306 -16.53 -34.73 -1.88
CA PRO A 306 -15.92 -34.33 -3.13
C PRO A 306 -16.32 -35.31 -4.25
N LEU A 307 -16.86 -34.80 -5.35
CA LEU A 307 -17.27 -35.58 -6.53
C LEU A 307 -16.27 -35.51 -7.68
N LEU A 308 -15.45 -34.44 -7.74
CA LEU A 308 -14.52 -34.20 -8.83
C LEU A 308 -13.09 -34.02 -8.30
N PRO A 309 -12.07 -34.63 -8.94
CA PRO A 309 -10.68 -34.37 -8.62
C PRO A 309 -10.22 -32.98 -9.09
N GLY A 310 -9.05 -32.54 -8.65
CA GLY A 310 -8.45 -31.23 -8.96
C GLY A 310 -8.71 -30.16 -7.90
N VAL A 311 -8.41 -28.90 -8.22
CA VAL A 311 -8.69 -27.76 -7.32
C VAL A 311 -10.18 -27.46 -7.34
N GLN A 312 -10.87 -27.79 -6.24
CA GLN A 312 -12.30 -27.61 -6.08
C GLN A 312 -12.61 -26.50 -5.07
N LYS A 313 -13.67 -25.75 -5.36
CA LYS A 313 -14.14 -24.67 -4.47
C LYS A 313 -15.28 -25.17 -3.58
N ILE A 314 -15.26 -24.75 -2.31
CA ILE A 314 -16.34 -25.00 -1.36
C ILE A 314 -17.28 -23.81 -1.38
N SER A 315 -18.49 -24.03 -1.89
CA SER A 315 -19.53 -23.03 -2.11
C SER A 315 -20.92 -23.57 -1.74
N GLY A 316 -21.93 -22.70 -1.68
CA GLY A 316 -23.31 -23.11 -1.39
C GLY A 316 -23.69 -23.07 0.09
N VAL A 317 -22.93 -22.37 0.93
CA VAL A 317 -23.31 -22.05 2.31
C VAL A 317 -24.13 -20.76 2.32
N ARG A 318 -25.34 -20.82 2.88
CA ARG A 318 -26.23 -19.67 3.07
C ARG A 318 -26.58 -19.53 4.54
N ILE A 319 -26.54 -18.31 5.05
CA ILE A 319 -27.02 -17.99 6.40
C ILE A 319 -28.24 -17.09 6.28
N GLU A 320 -29.33 -17.45 6.97
CA GLU A 320 -30.51 -16.59 7.10
C GLU A 320 -30.60 -16.08 8.54
N ASN A 321 -30.67 -14.76 8.72
CA ASN A 321 -30.87 -14.13 10.02
C ASN A 321 -31.98 -13.09 9.92
N GLN A 322 -33.03 -13.23 10.75
CA GLN A 322 -34.18 -12.31 10.80
C GLN A 322 -34.78 -11.96 9.42
N GLY A 323 -34.81 -12.93 8.49
CA GLY A 323 -35.35 -12.77 7.13
C GLY A 323 -34.35 -12.25 6.08
N GLN A 324 -33.15 -11.81 6.49
CA GLN A 324 -32.07 -11.49 5.57
C GLN A 324 -31.26 -12.74 5.23
N LYS A 325 -30.95 -12.92 3.95
CA LYS A 325 -30.19 -14.08 3.44
C LYS A 325 -28.80 -13.64 2.99
N TYR A 326 -27.80 -14.34 3.50
CA TYR A 326 -26.39 -14.11 3.25
C TYR A 326 -25.81 -15.31 2.52
N ASP A 327 -25.37 -15.10 1.28
CA ASP A 327 -24.74 -16.13 0.46
C ASP A 327 -23.22 -16.06 0.60
N PHE A 328 -22.62 -17.17 1.01
CA PHE A 328 -21.18 -17.33 1.11
C PHE A 328 -20.72 -18.33 0.04
N ASP A 329 -20.17 -17.78 -1.04
CA ASP A 329 -19.64 -18.52 -2.17
C ASP A 329 -18.10 -18.42 -2.14
N ASP A 330 -17.42 -19.44 -2.67
CA ASP A 330 -15.95 -19.52 -2.77
C ASP A 330 -15.24 -19.37 -1.41
N LEU A 331 -15.77 -20.02 -0.36
CA LEU A 331 -15.28 -19.93 1.01
C LEU A 331 -13.84 -20.46 1.18
N LEU A 332 -13.49 -21.52 0.44
CA LEU A 332 -12.20 -22.19 0.51
C LEU A 332 -11.95 -22.97 -0.78
N GLN A 333 -10.68 -23.13 -1.15
CA GLN A 333 -10.26 -24.03 -2.22
C GLN A 333 -9.51 -25.21 -1.61
N VAL A 334 -9.88 -26.42 -2.04
CA VAL A 334 -9.25 -27.68 -1.62
C VAL A 334 -8.78 -28.43 -2.85
N PHE A 335 -7.61 -29.06 -2.77
CA PHE A 335 -7.12 -29.95 -3.81
C PHE A 335 -7.63 -31.36 -3.54
N VAL A 336 -8.35 -31.93 -4.51
CA VAL A 336 -8.95 -33.26 -4.43
C VAL A 336 -8.15 -34.22 -5.30
N GLU A 337 -7.59 -35.26 -4.70
CA GLU A 337 -6.90 -36.35 -5.39
C GLU A 337 -7.89 -37.32 -6.03
N ASN A 338 -7.47 -37.95 -7.12
CA ASN A 338 -8.25 -39.03 -7.73
C ASN A 338 -8.15 -40.28 -6.81
N PRO A 339 -9.24 -41.03 -6.58
CA PRO A 339 -9.15 -42.32 -5.90
C PRO A 339 -8.14 -43.21 -6.63
N ARG A 340 -7.16 -43.73 -5.89
CA ARG A 340 -6.25 -44.73 -6.43
C ARG A 340 -7.08 -45.97 -6.75
N VAL A 341 -7.09 -46.34 -8.02
CA VAL A 341 -7.65 -47.62 -8.48
C VAL A 341 -6.57 -48.66 -8.20
N ASP A 342 -6.70 -49.39 -7.10
CA ASP A 342 -5.94 -50.63 -6.87
C ASP A 342 -6.69 -51.83 -7.48
#